data_AF-A5FXQ6-F1
#
_entry.id   AF-A5FXQ6-F1
#
_cell.length_a   1.000
_cell.length_b   1.000
_cell.length_c   1.000
_cell.angle_alpha   90.00
_cell.angle_beta   90.00
_cell.angle_gamma   90.00
#
_symmetry.space_group_name_H-M   'P 1'
#
loop_
_entity.id
_entity.type
_entity.pdbx_description
1 polymer ?
#
loop_
_entity_poly.entity_id
_entity_poly.type
_entity_poly.pdbx_seq_one_letter_code
_entity_poly.pdbx_strand_id
1 'polypeptide(L)'
;MPRITIYVPDELKSRMDDVDRINWSNVAQDAIRQAIATHSIFKEPENMDNVIERLRLSKERFNSTNTKDGKDCGASWARGTAQYEDLLRISDAVHEGLDIDIGTLQRLIDPQDEMDSNDWKAFWEENAGNDVSDAFVKGFAEGATAVFDKVADKL
;
A
#
# COMPACT_ATOMS: atom_id res chain seq x y z
N MET A 1 -8.15 26.89 -18.42
CA MET A 1 -6.77 26.67 -17.92
C MET A 1 -5.86 27.74 -18.50
N PRO A 2 -4.89 28.25 -17.74
CA PRO A 2 -3.84 29.11 -18.29
C PRO A 2 -3.03 28.33 -19.34
N ARG A 3 -2.62 29.02 -20.42
CA ARG A 3 -1.81 28.45 -21.50
C ARG A 3 -0.40 29.03 -21.43
N ILE A 4 0.59 28.14 -21.44
CA ILE A 4 2.01 28.48 -21.46
C ILE A 4 2.64 27.91 -22.73
N THR A 5 3.57 28.68 -23.32
CA THR A 5 4.37 28.26 -24.47
C THR A 5 5.81 28.11 -24.00
N ILE A 6 6.42 26.96 -24.26
CA ILE A 6 7.80 26.67 -23.88
C ILE A 6 8.62 26.40 -25.15
N TYR A 7 9.88 26.81 -25.13
CA TYR A 7 10.84 26.45 -26.17
C TYR A 7 11.46 25.10 -25.83
N VAL A 8 11.48 24.20 -26.80
CA VAL A 8 12.15 22.90 -26.72
C VAL A 8 13.21 22.82 -27.83
N PRO A 9 14.35 22.15 -27.59
CA PRO A 9 15.34 21.92 -28.65
C PRO A 9 14.73 21.17 -29.83
N ASP A 10 15.18 21.49 -31.05
CA ASP A 10 14.64 20.90 -32.29
C ASP A 10 14.75 19.36 -32.31
N GLU A 11 15.86 18.82 -31.80
CA GLU A 11 16.06 17.37 -31.66
C GLU A 11 15.00 16.73 -30.76
N LEU A 12 14.67 17.37 -29.64
CA LEU A 12 13.64 16.87 -28.72
C LEU A 12 12.26 16.94 -29.35
N LYS A 13 11.96 18.03 -30.08
CA LYS A 13 10.69 18.17 -30.79
C LYS A 13 10.52 17.09 -31.86
N SER A 14 11.57 16.80 -32.63
CA SER A 14 11.56 15.71 -33.62
C SER A 14 11.21 14.38 -32.97
N ARG A 15 11.87 14.04 -31.84
CA ARG A 15 11.60 12.81 -31.09
C ARG A 15 10.19 12.77 -30.49
N MET A 16 9.62 13.91 -30.14
CA MET A 16 8.23 14.00 -29.65
C MET A 16 7.22 13.76 -30.77
N ASP A 17 7.51 14.22 -31.99
CA ASP A 17 6.63 14.03 -33.15
C ASP A 17 6.66 12.60 -33.69
N ASP A 18 7.77 11.89 -33.52
CA ASP A 18 7.90 10.49 -33.90
C ASP A 18 7.06 9.53 -33.03
N VAL A 19 6.59 9.99 -31.86
CA VAL A 19 5.80 9.16 -30.93
C VAL A 19 4.31 9.49 -31.03
N ASP A 20 3.59 8.60 -31.69
CA ASP A 20 2.15 8.74 -31.91
C ASP A 20 1.32 8.40 -30.66
N ARG A 21 0.14 9.02 -30.52
CA ARG A 21 -0.87 8.80 -29.45
C ARG A 21 -0.53 9.28 -28.04
N ILE A 22 0.51 10.09 -27.84
CA ILE A 22 0.81 10.70 -26.55
C ILE A 22 0.14 12.07 -26.41
N ASN A 23 -0.58 12.28 -25.30
CA ASN A 23 -1.03 13.62 -24.91
C ASN A 23 0.13 14.36 -24.22
N TRP A 24 0.93 15.08 -25.02
CA TRP A 24 2.07 15.87 -24.54
C TRP A 24 1.70 16.91 -23.48
N SER A 25 0.45 17.40 -23.47
CA SER A 25 0.00 18.31 -22.42
C SER A 25 -0.09 17.61 -21.06
N ASN A 26 -0.56 16.37 -21.02
CA ASN A 26 -0.60 15.59 -19.78
C ASN A 26 0.81 15.25 -19.31
N VAL A 27 1.67 14.79 -20.22
CA VAL A 27 3.09 14.48 -19.91
C VAL A 27 3.81 15.72 -19.36
N ALA A 28 3.63 16.87 -19.99
CA ALA A 28 4.22 18.13 -19.53
C ALA A 28 3.67 18.55 -18.16
N GLN A 29 2.37 18.40 -17.91
CA GLN A 29 1.78 18.71 -16.61
C GLN A 29 2.34 17.81 -15.50
N ASP A 30 2.47 16.51 -15.74
CA ASP A 30 3.01 15.56 -14.76
C ASP A 30 4.49 15.87 -14.47
N ALA A 31 5.29 16.11 -15.52
CA ALA A 31 6.69 16.47 -15.38
C ALA A 31 6.87 17.81 -14.62
N ILE A 32 6.04 18.82 -14.92
CA ILE A 32 6.07 20.12 -14.23
C ILE A 32 5.64 19.94 -12.76
N ARG A 33 4.60 19.14 -12.46
CA ARG A 33 4.21 18.86 -11.06
C ARG A 33 5.35 18.18 -10.30
N GLN A 34 6.02 17.21 -10.92
CA GLN A 34 7.16 16.53 -10.32
C GLN A 34 8.34 17.49 -10.09
N ALA A 35 8.69 18.31 -11.08
CA ALA A 35 9.76 19.29 -10.98
C ALA A 35 9.46 20.36 -9.91
N ILE A 36 8.21 20.83 -9.83
CA ILE A 36 7.75 21.72 -8.75
C ILE A 36 7.95 21.03 -7.42
N ALA A 37 7.46 19.79 -7.24
CA ALA A 37 7.61 19.05 -5.99
C ALA A 37 9.08 18.84 -5.59
N THR A 38 9.98 18.62 -6.55
CA THR A 38 11.42 18.49 -6.30
C THR A 38 12.07 19.82 -5.91
N HIS A 39 11.70 20.93 -6.56
CA HIS A 39 12.33 22.24 -6.35
C HIS A 39 11.65 23.08 -5.26
N SER A 40 10.41 22.77 -4.87
CA SER A 40 9.71 23.38 -3.73
C SER A 40 10.27 22.92 -2.39
N ILE A 41 11.15 21.91 -2.36
CA ILE A 41 11.87 21.46 -1.16
C ILE A 41 12.89 22.52 -0.68
N PHE A 42 13.37 23.40 -1.57
CA PHE A 42 14.42 24.38 -1.27
C PHE A 42 13.93 25.80 -0.99
N LYS A 43 12.61 26.07 -1.07
CA LYS A 43 12.04 27.29 -0.51
C LYS A 43 11.58 26.96 0.91
N GLU A 44 11.97 27.77 1.89
CA GLU A 44 11.55 27.59 3.27
C GLU A 44 10.04 27.32 3.34
N PRO A 45 9.58 26.37 4.19
CA PRO A 45 8.17 26.03 4.30
C PRO A 45 7.40 27.17 4.98
N GLU A 46 7.12 28.24 4.25
CA GLU A 46 6.26 29.33 4.73
C GLU A 46 4.77 28.95 4.69
N ASN A 47 4.39 27.86 4.01
CA ASN A 47 2.99 27.44 3.93
C ASN A 47 2.79 25.98 4.43
N MET A 48 1.98 25.85 5.48
CA MET A 48 1.52 24.59 6.06
C MET A 48 0.93 23.63 5.02
N ASP A 49 0.32 24.15 3.94
CA ASP A 49 -0.22 23.35 2.84
C ASP A 49 0.85 22.48 2.16
N ASN A 50 2.07 23.01 1.97
CA ASN A 50 3.18 22.25 1.38
C ASN A 50 3.67 21.14 2.33
N VAL A 51 3.62 21.39 3.64
CA VAL A 51 3.96 20.38 4.66
C VAL A 51 2.91 19.27 4.65
N ILE A 52 1.62 19.63 4.57
CA ILE A 52 0.50 18.68 4.48
C ILE A 52 0.64 17.80 3.24
N GLU A 53 0.86 18.38 2.06
CA GLU A 53 0.99 17.61 0.81
C GLU A 53 2.20 16.66 0.84
N ARG A 54 3.36 17.13 1.31
CA ARG A 54 4.54 16.27 1.50
C ARG A 54 4.26 15.10 2.43
N LEU A 55 3.62 15.36 3.58
CA LEU A 55 3.30 14.32 4.56
C LEU A 55 2.23 13.35 4.04
N ARG A 56 1.25 13.84 3.26
CA ARG A 56 0.24 13.00 2.60
C ARG A 56 0.89 12.01 1.63
N LEU A 57 1.78 12.49 0.76
CA LEU A 57 2.53 11.64 -0.17
C LEU A 57 3.45 10.66 0.58
N SER A 58 4.09 11.11 1.65
CA SER A 58 4.92 10.25 2.49
C SER A 58 4.10 9.14 3.16
N LYS A 59 2.91 9.47 3.68
CA LYS A 59 1.98 8.52 4.29
C LYS A 59 1.46 7.52 3.27
N GLU A 60 1.09 7.97 2.08
CA GLU A 60 0.62 7.09 1.00
C GLU A 60 1.69 6.08 0.58
N ARG A 61 2.95 6.52 0.42
CA ARG A 61 4.07 5.62 0.14
C ARG A 61 4.29 4.62 1.27
N PHE A 62 4.30 5.09 2.52
CA PHE A 62 4.46 4.23 3.69
C PHE A 62 3.35 3.16 3.76
N ASN A 63 2.10 3.55 3.58
CA ASN A 63 0.96 2.64 3.57
C ASN A 63 1.04 1.63 2.41
N SER A 64 1.44 2.07 1.21
CA SER A 64 1.59 1.18 0.06
C SER A 64 2.69 0.13 0.29
N THR A 65 3.81 0.52 0.89
CA THR A 65 4.89 -0.41 1.25
C THR A 65 4.39 -1.40 2.31
N ASN A 66 3.80 -0.91 3.40
CA ASN A 66 3.29 -1.76 4.47
C ASN A 66 2.20 -2.73 3.98
N THR A 67 1.31 -2.29 3.08
CA THR A 67 0.30 -3.17 2.48
C THR A 67 0.96 -4.31 1.70
N LYS A 68 2.01 -4.01 0.94
CA LYS A 68 2.74 -5.03 0.18
C LYS A 68 3.47 -6.00 1.11
N ASP A 69 4.20 -5.48 2.08
CA ASP A 69 4.95 -6.29 3.05
C ASP A 69 3.99 -7.17 3.87
N GLY A 70 2.83 -6.61 4.25
CA GLY A 70 1.72 -7.35 4.86
C GLY A 70 1.26 -8.50 3.98
N LYS A 71 1.00 -8.28 2.69
CA LYS A 71 0.59 -9.35 1.75
C LYS A 71 1.60 -10.49 1.68
N ASP A 72 2.87 -10.16 1.56
CA ASP A 72 3.92 -11.17 1.47
C ASP A 72 4.01 -11.97 2.78
N CYS A 73 3.91 -11.28 3.92
CA CYS A 73 3.87 -11.88 5.26
C CYS A 73 2.66 -12.80 5.45
N GLY A 74 1.44 -12.33 5.20
CA GLY A 74 0.20 -13.11 5.35
C GLY A 74 0.16 -14.32 4.43
N ALA A 75 0.69 -14.20 3.21
CA ALA A 75 0.85 -15.33 2.32
C ALA A 75 1.90 -16.35 2.82
N SER A 76 2.95 -15.91 3.51
CA SER A 76 3.93 -16.80 4.15
C SER A 76 3.31 -17.55 5.32
N TRP A 77 2.64 -16.81 6.22
CA TRP A 77 1.92 -17.37 7.37
C TRP A 77 0.86 -18.39 6.94
N ALA A 78 0.06 -18.07 5.91
CA ALA A 78 -0.95 -18.97 5.37
C ALA A 78 -0.41 -20.31 4.85
N ARG A 79 0.85 -20.34 4.38
CA ARG A 79 1.48 -21.57 3.87
C ARG A 79 2.18 -22.40 4.94
N GLY A 80 2.66 -21.74 5.99
CA GLY A 80 3.55 -22.36 6.98
C GLY A 80 2.88 -22.71 8.31
N THR A 81 1.96 -21.87 8.76
CA THR A 81 1.51 -21.88 10.17
C THR A 81 0.00 -21.86 10.32
N ALA A 82 -0.72 -21.16 9.43
CA ALA A 82 -2.17 -20.98 9.56
C ALA A 82 -2.94 -22.30 9.53
N GLN A 83 -4.00 -22.39 10.33
CA GLN A 83 -4.95 -23.49 10.25
C GLN A 83 -6.07 -23.17 9.26
N TYR A 84 -6.78 -24.21 8.81
CA TYR A 84 -7.90 -24.05 7.87
C TYR A 84 -8.96 -23.07 8.38
N GLU A 85 -9.34 -23.17 9.66
CA GLU A 85 -10.37 -22.31 10.25
C GLU A 85 -9.96 -20.85 10.30
N ASP A 86 -8.67 -20.56 10.53
CA ASP A 86 -8.15 -19.19 10.53
C ASP A 86 -8.26 -18.58 9.13
N LEU A 87 -7.85 -19.34 8.11
CA LEU A 87 -7.89 -18.89 6.72
C LEU A 87 -9.32 -18.72 6.22
N LEU A 88 -10.24 -19.60 6.61
CA LEU A 88 -11.65 -19.47 6.27
C LEU A 88 -12.23 -18.17 6.88
N ARG A 89 -12.04 -17.94 8.19
CA ARG A 89 -12.55 -16.74 8.87
C ARG A 89 -11.98 -15.45 8.28
N ILE A 90 -10.68 -15.41 8.01
CA ILE A 90 -10.02 -14.25 7.40
C ILE A 90 -10.55 -14.02 5.98
N SER A 91 -10.62 -15.08 5.17
CA SER A 91 -11.09 -15.03 3.79
C SER A 91 -12.52 -14.51 3.70
N ASP A 92 -13.43 -15.05 4.52
CA ASP A 92 -14.82 -14.62 4.57
C ASP A 92 -14.92 -13.13 4.93
N ALA A 93 -14.19 -12.68 5.97
CA ALA A 93 -14.16 -11.27 6.37
C ALA A 93 -13.64 -10.34 5.26
N VAL A 94 -12.59 -10.76 4.54
CA VAL A 94 -12.04 -9.99 3.41
C VAL A 94 -13.03 -9.92 2.25
N HIS A 95 -13.66 -11.05 1.88
CA HIS A 95 -14.63 -11.10 0.77
C HIS A 95 -15.92 -10.32 1.09
N GLU A 96 -16.31 -10.26 2.37
CA GLU A 96 -17.41 -9.40 2.84
C GLU A 96 -17.05 -7.91 2.87
N GLY A 97 -15.78 -7.57 2.63
CA GLY A 97 -15.30 -6.18 2.61
C GLY A 97 -15.18 -5.57 4.00
N LEU A 98 -15.00 -6.39 5.04
CA LEU A 98 -14.73 -5.92 6.39
C LEU A 98 -13.43 -5.10 6.42
N ASP A 99 -13.42 -4.00 7.17
CA ASP A 99 -12.18 -3.27 7.42
C ASP A 99 -11.38 -3.98 8.51
N ILE A 100 -10.27 -4.62 8.12
CA ILE A 100 -9.46 -5.45 9.01
C ILE A 100 -8.35 -4.61 9.62
N ASP A 101 -8.59 -4.17 10.86
CA ASP A 101 -7.58 -3.64 11.75
C ASP A 101 -6.94 -4.75 12.62
N ILE A 102 -5.97 -4.37 13.46
CA ILE A 102 -5.23 -5.32 14.30
C ILE A 102 -6.13 -6.11 15.26
N GLY A 103 -7.13 -5.46 15.86
CA GLY A 103 -8.04 -6.09 16.81
C GLY A 103 -9.08 -6.97 16.14
N THR A 104 -9.44 -6.65 14.89
CA THR A 104 -10.30 -7.49 14.06
C THR A 104 -9.56 -8.73 13.61
N LEU A 105 -8.31 -8.59 13.15
CA LEU A 105 -7.50 -9.76 12.78
C LEU A 105 -7.27 -10.69 13.99
N GLN A 106 -6.99 -10.14 15.17
CA GLN A 106 -6.84 -10.95 16.39
C GLN A 106 -8.08 -11.80 16.65
N ARG A 107 -9.28 -11.20 16.60
CA ARG A 107 -10.55 -11.92 16.80
C ARG A 107 -10.85 -12.96 15.73
N LEU A 108 -10.29 -12.81 14.52
CA LEU A 108 -10.44 -13.79 13.44
C LEU A 108 -9.47 -14.97 13.61
N ILE A 109 -8.27 -14.74 14.15
CA ILE A 109 -7.27 -15.79 14.40
C ILE A 109 -7.60 -16.52 15.72
N ASP A 110 -7.96 -15.78 16.75
CA ASP A 110 -8.25 -16.27 18.09
C ASP A 110 -9.63 -15.79 18.56
N PRO A 111 -10.71 -16.43 18.10
CA PRO A 111 -12.08 -16.05 18.46
C PRO A 111 -12.45 -16.41 19.90
N GLN A 112 -11.67 -17.26 20.57
CA GLN A 112 -11.92 -17.66 21.96
C GLN A 112 -11.13 -16.82 22.98
N ASP A 113 -10.32 -15.86 22.50
CA ASP A 113 -9.51 -14.98 23.35
C ASP A 113 -8.58 -15.79 24.28
N GLU A 114 -8.00 -16.88 23.72
CA GLU A 114 -7.04 -17.74 24.42
C GLU A 114 -5.63 -17.15 24.42
N MET A 115 -5.27 -16.37 23.41
CA MET A 115 -4.00 -15.68 23.29
C MET A 115 -3.99 -14.46 24.19
N ASP A 116 -3.04 -14.43 25.14
CA ASP A 116 -2.84 -13.23 25.93
C ASP A 116 -2.12 -12.14 25.11
N SER A 117 -1.95 -10.96 25.71
CA SER A 117 -1.27 -9.85 25.05
C SER A 117 0.19 -10.14 24.67
N ASN A 118 0.87 -11.02 25.41
CA ASN A 118 2.24 -11.43 25.10
C ASN A 118 2.27 -12.41 23.94
N ASP A 119 1.34 -13.36 23.89
CA ASP A 119 1.18 -14.29 22.77
C ASP A 119 0.88 -13.53 21.48
N TRP A 120 -0.01 -12.54 21.53
CA TRP A 120 -0.32 -11.70 20.38
C TRP A 120 0.87 -10.82 19.96
N LYS A 121 1.66 -10.33 20.92
CA LYS A 121 2.90 -9.62 20.61
C LYS A 121 3.94 -10.53 19.96
N ALA A 122 4.11 -11.74 20.49
CA ALA A 122 5.03 -12.74 19.95
C ALA A 122 4.65 -13.13 18.52
N PHE A 123 3.35 -13.30 18.23
CA PHE A 123 2.84 -13.51 16.88
C PHE A 123 3.36 -12.45 15.91
N TRP A 124 3.27 -11.16 16.27
CA TRP A 124 3.78 -10.09 15.40
C TRP A 124 5.30 -10.02 15.36
N GLU A 125 6.01 -10.26 16.46
CA GLU A 125 7.47 -10.32 16.47
C GLU A 125 8.02 -11.39 15.51
N GLU A 126 7.36 -12.54 15.42
CA GLU A 126 7.73 -13.62 14.51
C GLU A 126 7.44 -13.32 13.04
N ASN A 127 6.36 -12.58 12.76
CA ASN A 127 5.84 -12.40 11.41
C ASN A 127 6.22 -11.05 10.76
N ALA A 128 6.30 -9.97 11.54
CA ALA A 128 6.37 -8.59 11.03
C ALA A 128 7.30 -7.66 11.83
N GLY A 129 7.62 -7.99 13.08
CA GLY A 129 8.36 -7.14 14.02
C GLY A 129 7.46 -6.32 14.96
N ASN A 130 8.03 -5.29 15.61
CA ASN A 130 7.39 -4.58 16.72
C ASN A 130 6.38 -3.48 16.33
N ASP A 131 6.40 -2.99 15.10
CA ASP A 131 5.54 -1.88 14.65
C ASP A 131 4.68 -2.31 13.46
N VAL A 132 3.47 -2.77 13.76
CA VAL A 132 2.51 -3.24 12.76
C VAL A 132 1.44 -2.17 12.56
N SER A 133 1.35 -1.64 11.34
CA SER A 133 0.33 -0.64 10.96
C SER A 133 -0.95 -1.30 10.43
N ASP A 134 -2.08 -0.59 10.47
CA ASP A 134 -3.35 -1.08 9.88
C ASP A 134 -3.20 -1.45 8.40
N ALA A 135 -2.42 -0.67 7.64
CA ALA A 135 -2.13 -0.97 6.24
C ALA A 135 -1.41 -2.32 6.08
N PHE A 136 -0.50 -2.64 7.01
CA PHE A 136 0.16 -3.95 7.05
C PHE A 136 -0.83 -5.05 7.39
N VAL A 137 -1.64 -4.89 8.43
CA VAL A 137 -2.64 -5.88 8.86
C VAL A 137 -3.62 -6.19 7.74
N LYS A 138 -4.11 -5.17 7.04
CA LYS A 138 -4.97 -5.34 5.88
C LYS A 138 -4.26 -6.10 4.76
N GLY A 139 -3.01 -5.73 4.47
CA GLY A 139 -2.17 -6.45 3.53
C GLY A 139 -2.03 -7.93 3.90
N PHE A 140 -1.78 -8.21 5.19
CA PHE A 140 -1.66 -9.56 5.73
C PHE A 140 -2.91 -10.39 5.48
N ALA A 141 -4.08 -9.88 5.83
CA ALA A 141 -5.34 -10.57 5.57
C ALA A 141 -5.58 -10.82 4.07
N GLU A 142 -5.31 -9.84 3.22
CA GLU A 142 -5.41 -10.00 1.76
C GLU A 142 -4.43 -11.06 1.22
N GLY A 143 -3.21 -11.11 1.76
CA GLY A 143 -2.19 -12.10 1.38
C GLY A 143 -2.56 -13.52 1.79
N ALA A 144 -3.08 -13.70 3.01
CA ALA A 144 -3.56 -14.98 3.51
C ALA A 144 -4.76 -15.48 2.70
N THR A 145 -5.74 -14.60 2.44
CA THR A 145 -6.92 -14.88 1.61
C THR A 145 -6.52 -15.33 0.20
N ALA A 146 -5.57 -14.62 -0.44
CA ALA A 146 -5.10 -14.97 -1.78
C ALA A 146 -4.40 -16.34 -1.86
N VAL A 147 -3.87 -16.87 -0.75
CA VAL A 147 -3.37 -18.25 -0.67
C VAL A 147 -4.54 -19.22 -0.55
N PHE A 148 -5.47 -18.94 0.37
CA PHE A 148 -6.62 -19.79 0.62
C PHE A 148 -7.51 -19.97 -0.62
N ASP A 149 -7.82 -18.87 -1.33
CA ASP A 149 -8.62 -18.89 -2.57
C ASP A 149 -8.07 -19.84 -3.65
N LYS A 150 -6.75 -20.11 -3.66
CA LYS A 150 -6.11 -20.98 -4.66
C LYS A 150 -6.17 -22.47 -4.32
N VAL A 151 -6.47 -22.78 -3.06
CA VAL A 151 -6.44 -24.15 -2.53
C VAL A 151 -7.79 -24.59 -1.98
N ALA A 152 -8.71 -23.67 -1.67
CA ALA A 152 -10.00 -23.97 -1.06
C ALA A 152 -10.85 -24.94 -1.88
N ASP A 153 -10.75 -24.91 -3.22
CA ASP A 153 -11.47 -25.81 -4.12
C ASP A 153 -10.91 -27.25 -4.17
N LYS A 154 -9.77 -27.50 -3.52
CA LYS A 154 -9.03 -28.77 -3.55
C LYS A 154 -8.96 -29.47 -2.19
N LEU A 155 -9.50 -28.86 -1.14
CA LEU A 155 -9.57 -29.41 0.22
C LEU A 155 -10.90 -30.14 0.43
#